data_AF-A0A1K2FZA0-F1
#
_entry.id   AF-A0A1K2FZA0-F1
#
_cell.length_a   1.000
_cell.length_b   1.000
_cell.length_c   1.000
_cell.angle_alpha   90.00
_cell.angle_beta   90.00
_cell.angle_gamma   90.00
#
_symmetry.space_group_name_H-M   'P 1'
#
loop_
_entity.id
_entity.type
_entity.pdbx_description
1 polymer ?
#
loop_
_entity_poly.entity_id
_entity_poly.type
_entity_poly.pdbx_seq_one_letter_code
_entity_poly.pdbx_strand_id
1 'polypeptide(L)'
;MIGRGGAFADTDLADDLAVIERNVVSTVRLAKPLLRDMVRRGTGRLAFTSSVAATVPGPFQPVYNASKSFAEALGDEVKDTDVTVTAFLPGPTDTGFFRRADLGDTKLGTMEKDDPDDVAGRPRRRSCAAAPPRSPAR
;
A
#
# COMPACT_ATOMS: atom_id res chain seq x y z
N MET A 1 -4.05 -8.05 -3.53
CA MET A 1 -4.77 -6.80 -3.84
C MET A 1 -5.55 -6.92 -5.14
N ILE A 2 -6.61 -6.12 -5.26
CA ILE A 2 -7.39 -5.89 -6.48
C ILE A 2 -7.59 -4.37 -6.67
N GLY A 3 -8.15 -3.98 -7.82
CA GLY A 3 -8.57 -2.61 -8.09
C GLY A 3 -9.75 -2.64 -9.05
N ARG A 4 -10.36 -1.47 -9.27
CA ARG A 4 -11.37 -1.22 -10.31
C ARG A 4 -10.99 0.07 -11.02
N GLY A 5 -10.92 0.01 -12.34
CA GLY A 5 -10.72 1.14 -13.24
C GLY A 5 -12.05 1.64 -13.78
N GLY A 6 -12.13 2.94 -14.06
CA GLY A 6 -13.33 3.58 -14.60
C GLY A 6 -13.66 4.88 -13.86
N ALA A 7 -14.49 5.74 -14.45
CA ALA A 7 -14.95 6.92 -13.73
C ALA A 7 -15.79 6.46 -12.55
N PHE A 8 -15.68 7.12 -11.40
CA PHE A 8 -16.40 6.68 -10.20
C PHE A 8 -17.92 6.65 -10.38
N ALA A 9 -18.45 7.49 -11.27
CA ALA A 9 -19.88 7.48 -11.62
C ALA A 9 -20.29 6.27 -12.46
N ASP A 10 -19.33 5.59 -13.09
CA ASP A 10 -19.55 4.49 -14.04
C ASP A 10 -19.15 3.12 -13.46
N THR A 11 -18.48 3.07 -12.31
CA THR A 11 -18.12 1.82 -11.63
C THR A 11 -19.28 1.28 -10.80
N ASP A 12 -19.47 -0.04 -10.83
CA ASP A 12 -20.46 -0.68 -9.98
C ASP A 12 -20.05 -0.61 -8.51
N LEU A 13 -20.98 -0.21 -7.63
CA LEU A 13 -20.75 -0.10 -6.20
C LEU A 13 -20.22 -1.41 -5.60
N ALA A 14 -20.69 -2.55 -6.10
CA ALA A 14 -20.26 -3.87 -5.65
C ALA A 14 -18.76 -4.11 -5.88
N ASP A 15 -18.21 -3.63 -6.99
CA ASP A 15 -16.79 -3.76 -7.32
C ASP A 15 -15.94 -2.88 -6.40
N ASP A 16 -16.37 -1.64 -6.17
CA ASP A 16 -15.71 -0.72 -5.26
C ASP A 16 -15.69 -1.25 -3.82
N LEU A 17 -16.81 -1.82 -3.36
CA LEU A 17 -16.87 -2.47 -2.04
C LEU A 17 -15.98 -3.70 -1.97
N ALA A 18 -15.85 -4.48 -3.05
CA ALA A 18 -14.92 -5.61 -3.09
C ALA A 18 -13.46 -5.15 -2.96
N VAL A 19 -13.09 -4.02 -3.59
CA VAL A 19 -11.76 -3.40 -3.43
C VAL A 19 -11.54 -3.00 -1.96
N ILE A 20 -12.52 -2.39 -1.31
CA ILE A 20 -12.44 -2.00 0.10
C ILE A 20 -12.29 -3.22 1.01
N GLU A 21 -13.13 -4.25 0.84
CA GLU A 21 -13.10 -5.44 1.69
C GLU A 21 -11.73 -6.15 1.59
N ARG A 22 -11.20 -6.28 0.36
CA ARG A 22 -9.96 -6.99 0.13
C ARG A 22 -8.70 -6.18 0.45
N ASN A 23 -8.66 -4.89 0.11
CA ASN A 23 -7.46 -4.09 0.28
C ASN A 23 -7.41 -3.39 1.64
N VAL A 24 -8.55 -3.05 2.24
CA VAL A 24 -8.63 -2.30 3.50
C VAL A 24 -9.05 -3.21 4.64
N VAL A 25 -10.25 -3.81 4.58
CA VAL A 25 -10.81 -4.56 5.73
C VAL A 25 -9.91 -5.73 6.09
N SER A 26 -9.51 -6.53 5.09
CA SER A 26 -8.59 -7.65 5.30
C SER A 26 -7.25 -7.21 5.89
N THR A 27 -6.69 -6.10 5.38
CA THR A 27 -5.44 -5.53 5.87
C THR A 27 -5.54 -5.08 7.32
N VAL A 28 -6.61 -4.37 7.68
CA VAL A 28 -6.85 -3.91 9.06
C VAL A 28 -7.04 -5.10 10.01
N ARG A 29 -7.84 -6.10 9.60
CA ARG A 29 -8.09 -7.32 10.38
C ARG A 29 -6.78 -8.04 10.74
N LEU A 30 -5.82 -8.10 9.82
CA LEU A 30 -4.52 -8.73 10.04
C LEU A 30 -3.54 -7.82 10.79
N ALA A 31 -3.41 -6.56 10.38
CA ALA A 31 -2.38 -5.67 10.89
C ALA A 31 -2.65 -5.20 12.33
N LYS A 32 -3.90 -4.92 12.69
CA LYS A 32 -4.25 -4.33 14.00
C LYS A 32 -3.79 -5.18 15.20
N PRO A 33 -4.08 -6.50 15.28
CA PRO A 33 -3.62 -7.32 16.41
C PRO A 33 -2.08 -7.45 16.43
N LEU A 34 -1.44 -7.66 15.27
CA LEU A 34 0.01 -7.78 15.17
C LEU A 34 0.71 -6.50 15.65
N LEU A 35 0.24 -5.34 15.19
CA LEU A 35 0.83 -4.06 15.56
C LEU A 35 0.67 -3.78 17.07
N ARG A 36 -0.51 -4.06 17.65
CA ARG A 36 -0.74 -3.93 19.10
C ARG A 36 0.27 -4.74 19.90
N ASP A 37 0.52 -5.96 19.45
CA ASP A 37 1.47 -6.86 20.12
C ASP A 37 2.93 -6.42 19.95
N MET A 38 3.31 -5.92 18.77
CA MET A 38 4.66 -5.38 18.52
C MET A 38 4.92 -4.14 19.38
N VAL A 39 3.96 -3.23 19.47
CA VAL A 39 4.07 -2.02 20.30
C VAL A 39 4.21 -2.38 21.78
N ARG A 40 3.40 -3.32 22.30
CA ARG A 40 3.52 -3.79 23.69
C ARG A 40 4.87 -4.44 23.99
N ARG A 41 5.44 -5.16 23.02
CA ARG A 41 6.76 -5.80 23.14
C ARG A 41 7.91 -4.80 22.96
N GLY A 42 7.64 -3.59 22.49
CA GLY A 42 8.67 -2.60 22.17
C GLY A 42 9.56 -3.03 21.00
N THR A 43 9.09 -3.89 20.10
CA THR A 43 9.86 -4.26 18.90
C THR A 43 8.96 -4.95 17.86
N GLY A 44 9.23 -4.71 16.59
CA GLY A 44 8.53 -5.40 15.51
C GLY A 44 8.74 -4.78 14.14
N ARG A 45 8.35 -5.52 13.10
CA ARG A 45 8.42 -5.07 11.71
C ARG A 45 7.16 -5.50 10.97
N LEU A 46 6.47 -4.55 10.37
CA LEU A 46 5.37 -4.80 9.44
C LEU A 46 5.75 -4.32 8.05
N ALA A 47 5.40 -5.12 7.05
CA ALA A 47 5.62 -4.80 5.66
C ALA A 47 4.30 -4.89 4.89
N PHE A 48 4.04 -3.88 4.05
CA PHE A 48 2.84 -3.78 3.25
C PHE A 48 3.20 -3.60 1.77
N THR A 49 2.51 -4.33 0.90
CA THR A 49 2.50 -4.06 -0.54
C THR A 49 1.53 -2.93 -0.84
N SER A 50 2.07 -1.71 -0.89
CA SER A 50 1.35 -0.50 -1.32
C SER A 50 1.45 -0.33 -2.84
N SER A 51 1.53 0.90 -3.33
CA SER A 51 1.67 1.28 -4.74
C SER A 51 2.09 2.75 -4.81
N VAL A 52 2.74 3.17 -5.90
CA VAL A 52 2.93 4.60 -6.19
C VAL A 52 1.59 5.37 -6.22
N ALA A 53 0.49 4.68 -6.50
CA ALA A 53 -0.87 5.21 -6.44
C ALA A 53 -1.32 5.67 -5.04
N ALA A 54 -0.62 5.27 -3.98
CA ALA A 54 -0.83 5.77 -2.62
C ALA A 54 -0.44 7.26 -2.46
N THR A 55 0.58 7.67 -3.24
CA THR A 55 1.23 8.99 -3.12
C THR A 55 0.74 10.01 -4.14
N VAL A 56 0.14 9.54 -5.23
CA VAL A 56 -0.36 10.38 -6.32
C VAL A 56 -1.81 9.99 -6.59
N PRO A 57 -2.79 10.73 -6.05
CA PRO A 57 -4.18 10.50 -6.40
C PRO A 57 -4.38 10.76 -7.89
N GLY A 58 -4.71 9.71 -8.64
CA GLY A 58 -5.06 9.78 -10.06
C GLY A 58 -6.56 9.60 -10.29
N PRO A 59 -7.11 10.16 -11.39
CA PRO A 59 -8.49 9.90 -11.78
C PRO A 59 -8.69 8.43 -12.17
N PHE A 60 -9.94 8.00 -12.27
CA PHE A 60 -10.36 6.67 -12.74
C PHE A 60 -9.97 5.47 -11.86
N GLN A 61 -9.37 5.67 -10.68
CA GLN A 61 -9.10 4.62 -9.68
C GLN A 61 -9.21 5.12 -8.21
N PRO A 62 -10.21 5.94 -7.84
CA PRO A 62 -10.20 6.64 -6.54
C PRO A 62 -10.20 5.68 -5.33
N VAL A 63 -11.02 4.63 -5.35
CA VAL A 63 -11.11 3.65 -4.25
C VAL A 63 -9.81 2.86 -4.10
N TYR A 64 -9.21 2.46 -5.22
CA TYR A 64 -7.92 1.78 -5.21
C TYR A 64 -6.81 2.67 -4.64
N ASN A 65 -6.70 3.92 -5.10
CA ASN A 65 -5.69 4.87 -4.63
C ASN A 65 -5.82 5.12 -3.12
N ALA A 66 -7.04 5.36 -2.64
CA ALA A 66 -7.31 5.53 -1.22
C ALA A 66 -6.92 4.29 -0.40
N SER A 67 -7.18 3.09 -0.91
CA SER A 67 -6.84 1.83 -0.21
C SER A 67 -5.33 1.63 0.00
N LYS A 68 -4.48 2.37 -0.72
CA LYS A 68 -3.03 2.19 -0.71
C LYS A 68 -2.28 3.11 0.25
N SER A 69 -2.92 4.20 0.72
CA SER A 69 -2.30 5.15 1.66
C SER A 69 -2.20 4.64 3.11
N PHE A 70 -2.83 3.50 3.44
CA PHE A 70 -2.91 2.98 4.82
C PHE A 70 -1.55 2.77 5.51
N ALA A 71 -0.59 2.15 4.82
CA ALA A 71 0.70 1.80 5.42
C ALA A 71 1.57 3.04 5.73
N GLU A 72 1.41 4.12 4.94
CA GLU A 72 2.12 5.37 5.17
C GLU A 72 1.63 6.05 6.44
N ALA A 73 0.31 6.12 6.63
CA ALA A 73 -0.29 6.65 7.85
C ALA A 73 0.15 5.88 9.11
N LEU A 74 0.16 4.54 9.05
CA LEU A 74 0.63 3.72 10.17
C LEU A 74 2.11 3.94 10.50
N GLY A 75 2.95 4.14 9.48
CA GLY A 75 4.37 4.39 9.70
C GLY A 75 4.63 5.65 10.52
N ASP A 76 3.84 6.70 10.31
CA ASP A 76 3.97 7.95 11.05
C ASP A 76 3.51 7.82 12.52
N GLU A 77 2.53 6.95 12.82
CA GLU A 77 2.10 6.68 14.20
C GLU A 77 3.17 5.98 15.05
N VAL A 78 4.03 5.18 14.43
CA VAL A 78 5.01 4.32 15.14
C VAL A 78 6.45 4.83 15.09
N LYS A 79 6.68 5.98 14.43
CA LYS A 79 8.02 6.55 14.17
C LYS A 79 8.87 6.79 15.44
N ASP A 80 8.22 6.97 16.59
CA ASP A 80 8.86 7.21 17.89
C ASP A 80 8.93 5.92 18.76
N THR A 81 8.72 4.76 18.13
CA THR A 81 8.79 3.42 18.77
C THR A 81 9.83 2.56 18.06
N ASP A 82 10.22 1.45 18.68
CA ASP A 82 11.09 0.42 18.08
C ASP A 82 10.37 -0.52 17.11
N VAL A 83 9.16 -0.16 16.67
CA VAL A 83 8.39 -0.84 15.63
C VAL A 83 8.59 -0.13 14.30
N THR A 84 8.92 -0.89 13.24
CA THR A 84 9.09 -0.35 11.89
C THR A 84 7.93 -0.76 10.99
N VAL A 85 7.38 0.19 10.23
CA VAL A 85 6.44 -0.08 9.14
C VAL A 85 7.11 0.26 7.81
N THR A 86 7.12 -0.72 6.90
CA THR A 86 7.65 -0.56 5.53
C THR A 86 6.50 -0.67 4.53
N ALA A 87 6.32 0.35 3.70
CA ALA A 87 5.46 0.31 2.53
C ALA A 87 6.32 0.09 1.29
N PHE A 88 6.04 -0.94 0.52
CA PHE A 88 6.58 -1.12 -0.83
C PHE A 88 5.67 -0.41 -1.82
N LEU A 89 6.24 0.41 -2.71
CA LEU A 89 5.51 1.23 -3.67
C LEU A 89 5.86 0.83 -5.12
N PRO A 90 5.42 -0.35 -5.59
CA PRO A 90 5.53 -0.71 -7.00
C PRO A 90 4.83 0.32 -7.91
N GLY A 91 5.45 0.57 -9.06
CA GLY A 91 4.82 1.20 -10.22
C GLY A 91 3.96 0.21 -11.00
N PRO A 92 3.64 0.52 -12.27
CA PRO A 92 3.06 -0.46 -13.18
C PRO A 92 3.98 -1.68 -13.34
N THR A 93 3.54 -2.83 -12.84
CA THR A 93 4.29 -4.10 -12.88
C THR A 93 3.53 -5.14 -13.68
N ASP A 94 4.22 -5.92 -14.52
CA ASP A 94 3.58 -6.90 -15.40
C ASP A 94 3.04 -8.08 -14.59
N THR A 95 1.78 -7.94 -14.20
CA THR A 95 1.06 -8.91 -13.37
C THR A 95 -0.38 -8.97 -13.85
N GLY A 96 -1.14 -9.93 -13.33
CA GLY A 96 -2.59 -9.99 -13.57
C GLY A 96 -3.39 -8.83 -12.95
N PHE A 97 -2.78 -7.75 -12.44
CA PHE A 97 -3.48 -6.60 -11.86
C PHE A 97 -4.31 -5.84 -12.91
N PHE A 98 -3.71 -5.39 -14.00
CA PHE A 98 -4.38 -4.54 -15.01
C PHE A 98 -5.59 -5.22 -15.66
N ARG A 99 -5.46 -6.52 -15.94
CA ARG A 99 -6.57 -7.34 -16.46
C ARG A 99 -7.72 -7.43 -15.46
N ARG A 100 -7.43 -7.70 -14.18
CA ARG A 100 -8.47 -7.81 -13.14
C ARG A 100 -9.10 -6.48 -12.77
N ALA A 101 -8.34 -5.39 -12.93
CA ALA A 101 -8.79 -4.04 -12.62
C ALA A 101 -9.52 -3.36 -13.79
N ASP A 102 -9.72 -4.05 -14.92
CA ASP A 102 -10.40 -3.48 -16.09
C ASP A 102 -9.68 -2.24 -16.65
N LEU A 103 -8.35 -2.33 -16.71
CA LEU A 103 -7.48 -1.24 -17.17
C LEU A 103 -6.77 -1.57 -18.48
N GLY A 104 -6.97 -2.76 -19.05
CA GLY A 104 -6.18 -3.29 -20.17
C GLY A 104 -6.06 -2.35 -21.36
N ASP A 105 -7.17 -1.68 -21.71
CA ASP A 105 -7.26 -0.80 -22.87
C ASP A 105 -6.97 0.68 -22.54
N THR A 106 -6.61 0.98 -21.30
CA THR A 106 -6.24 2.34 -20.88
C THR A 106 -4.77 2.62 -21.18
N LYS A 107 -4.39 3.90 -21.27
CA LYS A 107 -2.97 4.31 -21.39
C LYS A 107 -2.08 3.66 -20.31
N LEU A 108 -2.61 3.52 -19.09
CA LEU A 108 -1.92 2.89 -17.96
C LEU A 108 -1.81 1.37 -18.13
N GLY A 109 -2.78 0.72 -18.77
CA GLY A 109 -2.75 -0.72 -19.05
C GLY A 109 -1.91 -1.10 -20.25
N THR A 110 -1.73 -0.21 -21.24
CA THR A 110 -0.96 -0.48 -22.46
C THR A 110 0.49 -0.03 -22.40
N MET A 111 0.87 0.76 -21.40
CA MET A 111 2.27 1.19 -21.24
C MET A 111 3.19 0.02 -20.87
N GLU A 112 4.49 0.23 -21.09
CA GLU A 112 5.55 -0.65 -20.60
C GLU A 112 5.46 -0.79 -19.08
N LYS A 113 5.69 -2.01 -18.58
CA LYS A 113 5.57 -2.37 -17.17
C LYS A 113 6.86 -3.00 -16.71
N ASP A 114 7.18 -2.78 -15.46
CA ASP A 114 8.33 -3.41 -14.82
C ASP A 114 8.12 -4.92 -14.67
N ASP A 115 9.20 -5.69 -14.77
CA ASP A 115 9.18 -7.13 -14.49
C ASP A 115 8.95 -7.37 -12.98
N PRO A 116 8.07 -8.33 -12.60
CA PRO A 116 7.79 -8.61 -11.20
C PRO A 116 9.01 -9.08 -10.39
N ASP A 117 9.95 -9.81 -10.99
CA ASP A 117 11.16 -10.29 -10.33
C ASP A 117 12.12 -9.13 -10.06
N ASP A 118 12.25 -8.20 -11.00
CA ASP A 118 13.04 -6.97 -10.80
C ASP A 118 12.44 -6.10 -9.68
N VAL A 119 11.12 -5.94 -9.66
CA VAL A 119 10.41 -5.20 -8.60
C VAL A 119 10.58 -5.87 -7.24
N ALA A 120 10.56 -7.21 -7.19
CA ALA A 120 10.78 -7.95 -5.95
C ALA A 120 12.24 -7.87 -5.47
N GLY A 121 13.21 -7.87 -6.39
CA GLY A 121 14.63 -7.77 -6.08
C GLY A 121 15.08 -6.37 -5.67
N ARG A 122 14.45 -5.31 -6.21
CA ARG A 122 14.79 -3.90 -5.93
C ARG A 122 13.56 -3.05 -5.64
N PRO A 123 12.79 -3.37 -4.59
CA PRO A 123 11.51 -2.71 -4.37
C PRO A 123 11.73 -1.27 -3.91
N ARG A 124 11.07 -0.33 -4.59
CA ARG A 124 10.90 1.03 -4.07
C ARG A 124 10.16 0.91 -2.74
N ARG A 125 10.77 1.38 -1.66
CA ARG A 125 10.20 1.29 -0.31
C ARG A 125 10.27 2.61 0.42
N ARG A 126 9.28 2.84 1.27
CA ARG A 126 9.27 3.89 2.29
C ARG A 126 9.20 3.19 3.65
N SER A 127 10.14 3.50 4.53
CA SER A 127 10.18 2.94 5.88
C SER A 127 10.16 4.09 6.87
N CYS A 128 9.21 4.08 7.80
CA CYS A 128 9.28 4.92 8.99
C CYS A 128 9.96 4.08 10.07
N ALA A 129 11.21 4.42 10.38
CA ALA A 129 12.01 3.78 11.42
C ALA A 129 12.00 4.63 12.70
N ALA A 130 12.27 3.99 13.83
CA ALA A 130 12.53 4.66 15.11
C ALA A 130 13.51 5.83 14.93
N ALA A 131 13.20 6.99 15.49
CA ALA A 131 14.20 8.05 15.64
C ALA A 131 15.43 7.50 16.40
N PRO A 132 16.67 7.87 16.01
CA PRO A 132 17.84 7.46 16.77
C PRO A 132 17.71 7.91 18.24
N PRO A 133 18.23 7.12 19.21
CA PRO A 133 18.14 7.47 20.62
C PRO A 133 18.71 8.88 20.82
N ARG A 134 17.95 9.76 21.48
CA ARG A 134 18.45 11.08 21.84
C ARG A 134 19.69 10.88 22.72
N SER A 135 20.83 11.40 22.28
CA SER A 135 22.03 11.45 23.12
C SER A 135 21.66 12.06 24.48
N PRO A 136 22.12 11.51 25.61
CA PRO A 136 21.88 12.11 26.90
C PRO A 136 22.38 13.56 26.87
N ALA A 137 21.52 14.48 27.30
CA ALA A 137 21.88 15.89 27.45
C ALA A 137 23.16 15.96 28.28
N ARG A 138 24.17 16.59 27.69
CA ARG A 138 25.50 16.75 28.28
C ARG A 138 25.49 17.85 29.34
#